data_AF-A0A0R3FA00-F1
#
_entry.id   AF-A0A0R3FA00-F1
#
_cell.length_a   1.000
_cell.length_b   1.000
_cell.length_c   1.000
_cell.angle_alpha   90.00
_cell.angle_beta   90.00
_cell.angle_gamma   90.00
#
_symmetry.space_group_name_H-M   'P 1'
#
loop_
_entity.id
_entity.type
_entity.pdbx_description
1 polymer ?
#
loop_
_entity_poly.entity_id
_entity_poly.type
_entity_poly.pdbx_seq_one_letter_code
_entity_poly.pdbx_strand_id
1 'polypeptide(L)'
;MSDLAALLAFIHQVSGTPYISGGDSARGTDCSGLASWVSNVATDRPAFGSRFNTGNQERALLARGFKYGTAPGALVIGWNGGHTAVTLPDGTAVSSGEGGGVKIGGGGAYQAQFKRHMYLPMDNEGEAAPLDVPAHGEGPEVIPASVLAPDAEPAPADEAPAEADAVAI
;
A
#
# COMPACT_ATOMS: atom_id res chain seq x y z
N MET A 1 -12.66 -15.84 -9.35
CA MET A 1 -12.92 -14.55 -8.69
C MET A 1 -11.91 -14.51 -7.58
N SER A 2 -10.87 -13.70 -7.72
CA SER A 2 -9.80 -13.70 -6.72
C SER A 2 -10.33 -13.08 -5.43
N ASP A 3 -10.03 -13.77 -4.33
CA ASP A 3 -10.58 -13.50 -3.02
C ASP A 3 -9.75 -12.40 -2.32
N LEU A 4 -10.40 -11.26 -2.04
CA LEU A 4 -9.77 -10.13 -1.35
C LEU A 4 -9.19 -10.55 0.01
N ALA A 5 -9.92 -11.38 0.77
CA ALA A 5 -9.48 -11.81 2.10
C ALA A 5 -8.22 -12.68 2.03
N ALA A 6 -8.12 -13.57 1.04
CA ALA A 6 -6.91 -14.35 0.79
C ALA A 6 -5.71 -13.47 0.43
N LEU A 7 -5.91 -12.41 -0.37
CA LEU A 7 -4.86 -11.45 -0.71
C LEU A 7 -4.41 -10.67 0.53
N LEU A 8 -5.33 -10.17 1.33
CA LEU A 8 -5.02 -9.45 2.57
C LEU A 8 -4.29 -10.36 3.57
N ALA A 9 -4.79 -11.57 3.80
CA ALA A 9 -4.14 -12.55 4.68
C ALA A 9 -2.71 -12.86 4.20
N PHE A 10 -2.50 -13.01 2.90
CA PHE A 10 -1.18 -13.20 2.32
C PHE A 10 -0.25 -12.02 2.61
N ILE A 11 -0.71 -10.78 2.39
CA ILE A 11 0.07 -9.57 2.67
C ILE A 11 0.45 -9.48 4.15
N HIS A 12 -0.50 -9.74 5.05
CA HIS A 12 -0.22 -9.77 6.49
C HIS A 12 0.81 -10.84 6.84
N GLN A 13 0.76 -12.00 6.20
CA GLN A 13 1.72 -13.08 6.41
C GLN A 13 3.14 -12.72 5.92
N VAL A 14 3.27 -12.02 4.78
CA VAL A 14 4.59 -11.69 4.21
C VAL A 14 5.15 -10.35 4.71
N SER A 15 4.38 -9.59 5.49
CA SER A 15 4.85 -8.37 6.14
C SER A 15 6.08 -8.66 7.02
N GLY A 16 7.10 -7.81 6.93
CA GLY A 16 8.40 -8.02 7.60
C GLY A 16 9.39 -8.90 6.83
N THR A 17 9.01 -9.49 5.69
CA THR A 17 9.94 -10.25 4.83
C THR A 17 11.10 -9.34 4.39
N PRO A 18 12.38 -9.71 4.60
CA PRO A 18 13.52 -8.86 4.29
C PRO A 18 13.63 -8.44 2.81
N TYR A 19 14.24 -7.29 2.56
CA TYR A 19 14.57 -6.88 1.20
C TYR A 19 15.76 -7.68 0.68
N ILE A 20 15.57 -8.41 -0.41
CA ILE A 20 16.66 -9.09 -1.13
C ILE A 20 16.49 -8.78 -2.62
N SER A 21 17.49 -8.14 -3.22
CA SER A 21 17.49 -7.85 -4.66
C SER A 21 17.37 -9.15 -5.46
N GLY A 22 16.39 -9.22 -6.36
CA GLY A 22 16.05 -10.42 -7.13
C GLY A 22 15.38 -11.54 -6.34
N GLY A 23 15.04 -11.30 -5.06
CA GLY A 23 14.39 -12.28 -4.19
C GLY A 23 12.96 -12.61 -4.64
N ASP A 24 12.61 -13.90 -4.55
CA ASP A 24 11.30 -14.45 -4.92
C ASP A 24 10.90 -15.58 -3.95
N SER A 25 11.16 -15.39 -2.65
CA SER A 25 10.78 -16.37 -1.63
C SER A 25 10.39 -15.70 -0.31
N ALA A 26 9.76 -16.45 0.59
CA ALA A 26 9.49 -16.00 1.96
C ALA A 26 10.75 -15.60 2.77
N ARG A 27 11.97 -15.90 2.29
CA ARG A 27 13.23 -15.46 2.91
C ARG A 27 13.62 -14.03 2.54
N GLY A 28 13.05 -13.48 1.47
CA GLY A 28 13.31 -12.13 1.03
C GLY A 28 12.84 -11.84 -0.38
N THR A 29 12.50 -10.58 -0.63
CA THR A 29 11.94 -10.10 -1.89
C THR A 29 12.30 -8.65 -2.15
N ASP A 30 12.42 -8.29 -3.43
CA ASP A 30 12.56 -6.89 -3.82
C ASP A 30 11.19 -6.24 -4.10
N CYS A 31 11.20 -4.98 -4.53
CA CYS A 31 9.98 -4.25 -4.88
C CYS A 31 9.15 -4.99 -5.95
N SER A 32 9.81 -5.48 -6.99
CA SER A 32 9.16 -6.16 -8.11
C SER A 32 8.76 -7.60 -7.81
N GLY A 33 9.48 -8.29 -6.92
CA GLY A 33 9.13 -9.60 -6.39
C GLY A 33 7.85 -9.52 -5.57
N LEU A 34 7.73 -8.54 -4.67
CA LEU A 34 6.48 -8.30 -3.94
C LEU A 34 5.31 -8.02 -4.89
N ALA A 35 5.50 -7.11 -5.86
CA ALA A 35 4.46 -6.83 -6.86
C ALA A 35 4.07 -8.08 -7.65
N SER A 36 5.03 -8.98 -7.92
CA SER A 36 4.78 -10.26 -8.57
C SER A 36 3.91 -11.18 -7.73
N TRP A 37 4.22 -11.33 -6.45
CA TRP A 37 3.43 -12.19 -5.55
C TRP A 37 2.00 -11.70 -5.45
N VAL A 38 1.83 -10.41 -5.23
CA VAL A 38 0.49 -9.80 -5.14
C VAL A 38 -0.29 -10.00 -6.43
N SER A 39 0.33 -9.74 -7.58
CA SER A 39 -0.32 -9.95 -8.88
C SER A 39 -0.66 -11.42 -9.14
N ASN A 40 0.16 -12.35 -8.67
CA ASN A 40 -0.08 -13.78 -8.81
C ASN A 40 -1.25 -14.22 -7.93
N VAL A 41 -1.23 -13.88 -6.64
CA VAL A 41 -2.30 -14.22 -5.68
C VAL A 41 -3.63 -13.60 -6.13
N ALA A 42 -3.63 -12.35 -6.56
CA ALA A 42 -4.81 -11.65 -7.06
C ALA A 42 -5.32 -12.18 -8.41
N THR A 43 -4.65 -13.16 -9.02
CA THR A 43 -5.10 -13.82 -10.26
C THR A 43 -5.14 -15.33 -10.13
N ASP A 44 -5.31 -15.82 -8.90
CA ASP A 44 -5.42 -17.24 -8.55
C ASP A 44 -4.21 -18.08 -8.99
N ARG A 45 -3.01 -17.48 -8.99
CA ARG A 45 -1.73 -18.13 -9.32
C ARG A 45 -0.91 -18.35 -8.04
N PRO A 46 0.02 -19.34 -8.05
CA PRO A 46 1.00 -19.48 -6.97
C PRO A 46 1.78 -18.18 -6.76
N ALA A 47 1.89 -17.73 -5.52
CA ALA A 47 2.57 -16.48 -5.18
C ALA A 47 4.01 -16.45 -5.73
N PHE A 48 4.75 -17.53 -5.52
CA PHE A 48 6.15 -17.69 -5.90
C PHE A 48 6.32 -18.40 -7.26
N GLY A 49 7.48 -18.19 -7.90
CA GLY A 49 7.89 -18.95 -9.09
C GLY A 49 7.41 -18.36 -10.42
N SER A 50 6.51 -17.38 -10.40
CA SER A 50 6.12 -16.60 -11.58
C SER A 50 6.45 -15.12 -11.39
N ARG A 51 7.72 -14.81 -11.12
CA ARG A 51 8.17 -13.44 -10.90
C ARG A 51 8.31 -12.63 -12.18
N PHE A 52 8.17 -11.32 -12.04
CA PHE A 52 8.56 -10.31 -13.03
C PHE A 52 9.46 -9.26 -12.37
N ASN A 53 10.02 -8.37 -13.19
CA ASN A 53 10.80 -7.22 -12.76
C ASN A 53 10.22 -5.94 -13.40
N THR A 54 10.66 -4.76 -12.96
CA THR A 54 10.16 -3.47 -13.50
C THR A 54 10.31 -3.34 -15.02
N GLY A 55 11.31 -4.01 -15.63
CA GLY A 55 11.56 -4.01 -17.06
C GLY A 55 10.52 -4.78 -17.89
N ASN A 56 9.91 -5.83 -17.33
CA ASN A 56 8.87 -6.61 -18.00
C ASN A 56 7.50 -6.58 -17.30
N GLN A 57 7.38 -5.79 -16.22
CA GLN A 57 6.19 -5.67 -15.37
C GLN A 57 4.92 -5.40 -16.17
N GLU A 58 4.96 -4.43 -17.09
CA GLU A 58 3.81 -4.07 -17.93
C GLU A 58 3.21 -5.27 -18.68
N ARG A 59 4.05 -5.99 -19.44
CA ARG A 59 3.63 -7.18 -20.19
C ARG A 59 3.14 -8.28 -19.26
N ALA A 60 3.78 -8.43 -18.11
CA ALA A 60 3.44 -9.45 -17.14
C ALA A 60 2.08 -9.16 -16.46
N LEU A 61 1.78 -7.89 -16.16
CA LEU A 61 0.50 -7.46 -15.61
C LEU A 61 -0.63 -7.60 -16.63
N LEU A 62 -0.39 -7.22 -17.89
CA LEU A 62 -1.36 -7.44 -18.98
C LEU A 62 -1.72 -8.92 -19.14
N ALA A 63 -0.73 -9.82 -19.10
CA ALA A 63 -0.95 -11.27 -19.17
C ALA A 63 -1.73 -11.84 -17.96
N ARG A 64 -1.86 -11.04 -16.90
CA ARG A 64 -2.62 -11.32 -15.69
C ARG A 64 -3.99 -10.59 -15.67
N GLY A 65 -4.36 -9.92 -16.75
CA GLY A 65 -5.67 -9.24 -16.87
C GLY A 65 -5.72 -7.84 -16.26
N PHE A 66 -4.57 -7.27 -15.88
CA PHE A 66 -4.52 -5.89 -15.46
C PHE A 66 -4.82 -4.95 -16.64
N LYS A 67 -5.42 -3.82 -16.33
CA LYS A 67 -5.76 -2.72 -17.25
C LYS A 67 -4.88 -1.52 -16.96
N TYR A 68 -4.64 -0.67 -17.95
CA TYR A 68 -3.89 0.57 -17.75
C TYR A 68 -4.65 1.59 -16.90
N GLY A 69 -3.91 2.34 -16.07
CA GLY A 69 -4.44 3.39 -15.21
C GLY A 69 -4.66 2.93 -13.77
N THR A 70 -5.63 3.53 -13.10
CA THR A 70 -6.03 3.25 -11.72
C THR A 70 -7.54 3.20 -11.63
N ALA A 71 -8.08 2.47 -10.65
CA ALA A 71 -9.52 2.45 -10.38
C ALA A 71 -9.76 2.34 -8.86
N PRO A 72 -10.85 2.95 -8.33
CA PRO A 72 -11.24 2.76 -6.94
C PRO A 72 -11.65 1.30 -6.70
N GLY A 73 -11.37 0.77 -5.51
CA GLY A 73 -11.63 -0.64 -5.20
C GLY A 73 -10.83 -1.63 -6.05
N ALA A 74 -9.82 -1.20 -6.79
CA ALA A 74 -8.99 -2.11 -7.57
C ALA A 74 -7.64 -2.34 -6.88
N LEU A 75 -7.03 -3.48 -7.19
CA LEU A 75 -5.62 -3.67 -6.89
C LEU A 75 -4.82 -2.80 -7.87
N VAL A 76 -4.10 -1.80 -7.39
CA VAL A 76 -3.34 -0.86 -8.21
C VAL A 76 -1.85 -1.08 -8.00
N ILE A 77 -1.09 -1.09 -9.09
CA ILE A 77 0.37 -1.20 -9.09
C ILE A 77 0.95 -0.01 -9.83
N GLY A 78 1.78 0.75 -9.11
CA GLY A 78 2.53 1.89 -9.62
C GLY A 78 4.00 1.52 -9.77
N TRP A 79 4.63 1.94 -10.87
CA TRP A 79 6.06 1.72 -11.05
C TRP A 79 6.75 2.78 -11.92
N ASN A 80 8.08 2.79 -11.82
CA ASN A 80 8.99 3.54 -12.68
C ASN A 80 10.15 2.64 -13.13
N GLY A 81 11.27 3.23 -13.58
CA GLY A 81 12.42 2.47 -14.09
C GLY A 81 13.13 1.58 -13.07
N GLY A 82 12.97 1.84 -11.76
CA GLY A 82 13.73 1.14 -10.71
C GLY A 82 12.92 0.75 -9.47
N HIS A 83 11.68 1.20 -9.35
CA HIS A 83 10.86 0.96 -8.17
C HIS A 83 9.40 0.68 -8.52
N THR A 84 8.75 -0.09 -7.67
CA THR A 84 7.31 -0.38 -7.76
C THR A 84 6.71 -0.55 -6.37
N ALA A 85 5.46 -0.13 -6.23
CA ALA A 85 4.67 -0.30 -5.03
C ALA A 85 3.23 -0.65 -5.41
N VAL A 86 2.52 -1.20 -4.42
CA VAL A 86 1.17 -1.73 -4.59
C VAL A 86 0.22 -0.99 -3.67
N THR A 87 -1.01 -0.77 -4.13
CA THR A 87 -2.15 -0.39 -3.29
C THR A 87 -3.24 -1.43 -3.47
N LEU A 88 -3.62 -2.05 -2.37
CA LEU A 88 -4.65 -3.07 -2.32
C LEU A 88 -6.05 -2.45 -2.53
N PRO A 89 -7.07 -3.26 -2.86
CA PRO A 89 -8.43 -2.78 -3.12
C PRO A 89 -9.08 -2.02 -1.97
N ASP A 90 -8.71 -2.33 -0.73
CA ASP A 90 -9.14 -1.64 0.50
C ASP A 90 -8.42 -0.29 0.73
N GLY A 91 -7.53 0.11 -0.19
CA GLY A 91 -6.70 1.30 -0.09
C GLY A 91 -5.39 1.07 0.67
N THR A 92 -5.14 -0.13 1.21
CA THR A 92 -3.93 -0.43 1.96
C THR A 92 -2.70 -0.39 1.06
N ALA A 93 -1.76 0.51 1.35
CA ALA A 93 -0.48 0.58 0.66
C ALA A 93 0.44 -0.57 1.11
N VAL A 94 1.16 -1.18 0.17
CA VAL A 94 2.19 -2.19 0.47
C VAL A 94 3.40 -1.95 -0.43
N SER A 95 4.59 -1.92 0.16
CA SER A 95 5.83 -1.76 -0.59
C SER A 95 6.95 -2.61 -0.01
N SER A 96 7.95 -2.90 -0.85
CA SER A 96 9.24 -3.45 -0.45
C SER A 96 10.32 -2.55 -1.06
N GLY A 97 11.35 -2.22 -0.29
CA GLY A 97 12.45 -1.34 -0.73
C GLY A 97 12.35 0.11 -0.27
N GLU A 98 11.26 0.51 0.39
CA GLU A 98 11.08 1.87 0.93
C GLU A 98 11.43 1.94 2.43
N GLY A 99 12.70 1.71 2.73
CA GLY A 99 13.20 1.64 4.11
C GLY A 99 13.38 0.22 4.64
N GLY A 100 13.35 -0.80 3.77
CA GLY A 100 13.60 -2.18 4.15
C GLY A 100 12.78 -3.16 3.31
N GLY A 101 12.45 -4.29 3.92
CA GLY A 101 11.65 -5.35 3.31
C GLY A 101 10.18 -5.00 3.09
N VAL A 102 9.34 -6.03 2.99
CA VAL A 102 7.89 -5.88 2.82
C VAL A 102 7.31 -5.18 4.03
N LYS A 103 6.57 -4.11 3.79
CA LYS A 103 5.82 -3.36 4.82
C LYS A 103 4.44 -2.97 4.31
N ILE A 104 3.52 -2.87 5.26
CA ILE A 104 2.20 -2.28 5.07
C ILE A 104 2.29 -0.79 5.45
N GLY A 105 1.64 0.07 4.66
CA GLY A 105 1.68 1.53 4.79
C GLY A 105 2.64 2.23 3.83
N GLY A 106 2.69 3.57 3.92
CA GLY A 106 3.43 4.42 3.00
C GLY A 106 2.56 4.93 1.84
N GLY A 107 3.20 5.39 0.75
CA GLY A 107 2.49 6.04 -0.36
C GLY A 107 1.85 5.10 -1.37
N GLY A 108 2.16 3.78 -1.32
CA GLY A 108 1.58 2.77 -2.21
C GLY A 108 1.81 3.08 -3.69
N ALA A 109 0.90 2.63 -4.56
CA ALA A 109 0.97 2.83 -5.99
C ALA A 109 0.78 4.30 -6.44
N TYR A 110 0.31 5.20 -5.57
CA TYR A 110 -0.05 6.58 -5.93
C TYR A 110 1.05 7.62 -5.68
N GLN A 111 2.27 7.17 -5.41
CA GLN A 111 3.39 8.09 -5.21
C GLN A 111 3.72 8.84 -6.52
N ALA A 112 4.01 10.14 -6.40
CA ALA A 112 4.30 11.01 -7.54
C ALA A 112 5.48 10.54 -8.43
N GLN A 113 6.36 9.67 -7.91
CA GLN A 113 7.48 9.09 -8.66
C GLN A 113 7.06 8.02 -9.69
N PHE A 114 5.85 7.47 -9.57
CA PHE A 114 5.36 6.45 -10.48
C PHE A 114 4.69 7.10 -11.69
N LYS A 115 5.25 6.81 -12.86
CA LYS A 115 4.74 7.34 -14.14
C LYS A 115 3.88 6.32 -14.87
N ARG A 116 3.86 5.08 -14.39
CA ARG A 116 3.12 3.97 -14.97
C ARG A 116 2.26 3.34 -13.89
N HIS A 117 1.00 3.11 -14.24
CA HIS A 117 0.02 2.51 -13.36
C HIS A 117 -0.80 1.50 -14.14
N MET A 118 -1.08 0.38 -13.48
CA MET A 118 -2.03 -0.61 -13.94
C MET A 118 -2.86 -1.10 -12.76
N TYR A 119 -4.09 -1.48 -13.02
CA TYR A 119 -5.01 -1.97 -12.01
C TYR A 119 -5.67 -3.27 -12.42
N LEU A 120 -6.04 -4.07 -11.44
CA LEU A 120 -6.87 -5.26 -11.59
C LEU A 120 -8.17 -5.03 -10.82
N PRO A 121 -9.33 -5.04 -11.50
CA PRO A 121 -10.62 -5.05 -10.81
C PRO A 121 -10.72 -6.25 -9.88
N MET A 122 -11.11 -6.02 -8.63
CA MET A 122 -11.32 -7.06 -7.63
C MET A 122 -12.77 -6.98 -7.14
N ASP A 123 -13.38 -8.12 -6.89
CA ASP A 123 -14.69 -8.19 -6.27
C ASP A 123 -14.53 -7.86 -4.78
N ASN A 124 -14.72 -6.59 -4.41
CA ASN A 124 -14.82 -6.22 -3.01
C ASN A 124 -16.29 -6.30 -2.63
N GLU A 125 -16.63 -7.17 -1.69
CA GLU A 125 -17.96 -7.16 -1.04
C GLU A 125 -18.19 -5.90 -0.16
N GLY A 126 -17.36 -4.86 -0.33
CA GLY A 126 -17.53 -3.53 0.23
C GLY A 126 -17.04 -2.46 -0.74
N GLU A 127 -17.96 -1.92 -1.53
CA GLU A 127 -17.94 -0.59 -2.16
C GLU A 127 -16.76 -0.19 -3.07
N ALA A 128 -17.01 -0.24 -4.38
CA ALA A 128 -16.98 0.96 -5.22
C ALA A 128 -17.82 0.68 -6.47
N ALA A 129 -19.14 0.52 -6.28
CA ALA A 129 -20.04 0.77 -7.40
C ALA A 129 -19.79 2.23 -7.86
N PRO A 130 -19.76 2.51 -9.18
CA PRO A 130 -19.65 3.89 -9.62
C PRO A 130 -20.81 4.67 -8.98
N LEU A 131 -20.47 5.72 -8.24
CA LEU A 131 -21.46 6.72 -7.83
C LEU A 131 -22.04 7.30 -9.12
N ASP A 132 -23.20 6.79 -9.55
CA ASP A 132 -24.07 7.46 -10.49
C ASP A 132 -24.46 8.78 -9.83
N VAL A 133 -23.69 9.83 -10.12
CA VAL A 133 -24.03 11.21 -9.75
C VAL A 133 -25.10 11.67 -10.73
N PRO A 134 -26.37 11.84 -10.33
CA PRO A 134 -27.30 12.54 -11.18
C PRO A 134 -26.86 14.00 -11.23
N ALA A 135 -26.43 14.45 -12.39
CA ALA A 135 -26.21 15.86 -12.65
C ALA A 135 -27.57 16.58 -12.63
N HIS A 136 -27.90 17.26 -11.52
CA HIS A 136 -28.53 18.58 -11.50
C HIS A 136 -29.01 18.97 -10.09
N GLY A 137 -28.78 20.25 -9.75
CA GLY A 137 -29.60 21.01 -8.81
C GLY A 137 -28.90 21.45 -7.53
N GLU A 138 -28.42 22.71 -7.54
CA GLU A 138 -28.36 23.67 -6.42
C GLU A 138 -27.70 23.23 -5.08
N GLY A 139 -26.58 23.90 -4.71
CA GLY A 139 -25.96 23.77 -3.38
C GLY A 139 -26.68 24.58 -2.29
N PRO A 140 -26.02 24.95 -1.17
CA PRO A 140 -24.94 24.27 -0.44
C PRO A 140 -25.34 24.03 1.03
N GLU A 141 -24.98 22.90 1.65
CA GLU A 141 -25.03 22.81 3.11
C GLU A 141 -23.80 22.08 3.68
N VAL A 142 -23.00 22.87 4.40
CA VAL A 142 -21.84 22.47 5.18
C VAL A 142 -22.32 21.62 6.37
N ILE A 143 -21.80 20.40 6.51
CA ILE A 143 -21.94 19.64 7.76
C ILE A 143 -20.65 19.76 8.59
N PRO A 144 -20.75 20.18 9.86
CA PRO A 144 -19.62 20.63 10.67
C PRO A 144 -18.71 19.48 11.15
N ALA A 145 -17.41 19.77 11.21
CA ALA A 145 -16.40 18.93 11.84
C ALA A 145 -16.51 19.03 13.37
N SER A 146 -17.25 18.15 14.03
CA SER A 146 -17.18 17.96 15.49
C SER A 146 -17.84 16.66 15.93
N VAL A 147 -17.12 15.53 15.85
CA VAL A 147 -17.23 14.44 16.85
C VAL A 147 -15.90 13.67 16.87
N LEU A 148 -15.42 13.34 18.07
CA LEU A 148 -14.24 12.53 18.42
C LEU A 148 -12.97 13.33 18.79
N ALA A 149 -13.08 14.12 19.85
CA ALA A 149 -11.96 14.33 20.77
C ALA A 149 -11.98 13.20 21.83
N PRO A 150 -10.90 12.44 22.02
CA PRO A 150 -10.62 11.79 23.28
C PRO A 150 -9.77 12.70 24.18
N ASP A 151 -10.26 12.83 25.42
CA ASP A 151 -9.72 13.51 26.57
C ASP A 151 -8.20 13.23 26.75
N ALA A 152 -7.38 14.28 26.73
CA ALA A 152 -5.97 14.20 27.05
C ALA A 152 -5.77 14.61 28.52
N GLU A 153 -5.38 13.63 29.35
CA GLU A 153 -4.96 13.81 30.73
C GLU A 153 -3.88 14.92 30.87
N PRO A 154 -3.95 15.78 31.90
CA PRO A 154 -2.98 16.85 32.10
C PRO A 154 -1.64 16.31 32.62
N ALA A 155 -0.57 16.55 31.87
CA ALA A 155 0.79 16.42 32.37
C ALA A 155 1.11 17.55 33.37
N PRO A 156 1.74 17.28 34.53
CA PRO A 156 2.29 18.34 35.35
C PRO A 156 3.59 18.86 34.74
N ALA A 157 3.63 20.17 34.49
CA ALA A 157 4.83 20.93 34.19
C ALA A 157 5.31 21.63 35.48
N ASP A 158 6.63 21.58 35.67
CA ASP A 158 7.55 22.46 36.41
C ASP A 158 8.58 21.58 37.12
N GLU A 159 9.87 21.86 37.16
CA GLU A 159 10.55 23.14 37.16
C GLU A 159 12.04 22.82 36.91
N ALA A 160 12.75 23.64 36.13
CA ALA A 160 14.19 23.81 36.34
C ALA A 160 14.36 25.01 37.28
N PRO A 161 15.34 25.02 38.20
CA PRO A 161 16.56 25.75 37.85
C PRO A 161 17.89 25.30 38.52
N ALA A 162 18.97 25.83 37.92
CA ALA A 162 20.24 26.28 38.51
C ALA A 162 21.33 25.30 39.01
N GLU A 163 22.46 25.39 38.31
CA GLU A 163 23.87 25.47 38.77
C GLU A 163 24.28 24.98 40.17
N ALA A 164 25.31 24.10 40.22
CA ALA A 164 26.66 24.37 40.75
C ALA A 164 27.31 23.15 41.47
N ASP A 165 28.51 22.82 40.98
CA ASP A 165 29.72 22.38 41.69
C ASP A 165 29.92 20.95 42.28
N ALA A 166 31.18 20.52 42.08
CA ALA A 166 32.07 19.67 42.89
C ALA A 166 32.19 18.13 42.71
N VAL A 167 33.30 17.75 42.04
CA VAL A 167 34.43 16.87 42.50
C VAL A 167 34.32 15.33 42.59
N ALA A 168 35.45 14.72 42.19
CA ALA A 168 35.98 13.33 42.33
C ALA A 168 35.52 12.36 41.24
N ILE A 169 36.42 11.78 40.43
CA ILE A 169 37.62 11.00 40.79
C ILE A 169 38.71 11.14 39.72
#